data_AF-A0A7Z2GS61-F1
#
_entry.id   AF-A0A7Z2GS61-F1
#
_cell.length_a   1.000
_cell.length_b   1.000
_cell.length_c   1.000
_cell.angle_alpha   90.00
_cell.angle_beta   90.00
_cell.angle_gamma   90.00
#
_symmetry.space_group_name_H-M   'P 1'
#
loop_
_entity.id
_entity.type
_entity.pdbx_description
1 polymer ?
#
loop_
_entity_poly.entity_id
_entity_poly.type
_entity_poly.pdbx_seq_one_letter_code
_entity_poly.pdbx_strand_id
1 'polypeptide(L)'
;MESGELSAESLRKTVVGIQENASRESKQGSSAKLTAGSMISKPRMGRITQGTVFCGACAEEYPGRPAWGVVITARCDTTHEKTPIVNYLPAVTVEDWLQSHGGLLSIDREFLEVKNKYRNLLVKKQLSESLLDVHSPMQIAENNFPFPDESLGNRAQKERKDAEDARGFAARLQTLGDCLVTPLPNREGIGSILPTCSKNVEAVVKELVSHRLSGYYFLPSLGSVTERASCRGYVVLLREVHHIPRRTVPHLTSGVTADDIDAVATRSLRFDCFDFAYPVAELQSPWTEHLMQMFCNLFGRIGVADADKALVAQIVSDLEFTD
;
A
#
# COMPACT_ATOMS: atom_id res chain seq x y z
N MET A 1 29.57 1.70 0.72
CA MET A 1 28.63 1.59 1.86
C MET A 1 28.02 2.94 2.28
N GLU A 2 28.39 4.09 1.70
CA GLU A 2 27.86 5.41 2.10
C GLU A 2 26.70 5.96 1.23
N SER A 3 26.27 5.27 0.16
CA SER A 3 25.23 5.78 -0.75
C SER A 3 23.78 5.53 -0.28
N GLY A 4 23.57 4.74 0.79
CA GLY A 4 22.24 4.39 1.30
C GLY A 4 21.66 5.36 2.34
N GLU A 5 22.51 6.07 3.10
CA GLU A 5 22.06 6.93 4.20
C GLU A 5 21.46 8.27 3.72
N LEU A 6 21.99 8.82 2.62
CA LEU A 6 21.52 10.07 2.03
C LEU A 6 20.08 9.98 1.48
N SER A 7 19.67 8.82 0.95
CA SER A 7 18.30 8.61 0.43
C SER A 7 17.28 8.48 1.57
N ALA A 8 17.66 7.78 2.65
CA ALA A 8 16.82 7.67 3.85
C ALA A 8 16.61 9.02 4.55
N GLU A 9 17.62 9.89 4.56
CA GLU A 9 17.55 11.20 5.20
C GLU A 9 16.72 12.21 4.41
N SER A 10 16.74 12.15 3.07
CA SER A 10 15.85 12.96 2.23
C SER A 10 14.39 12.56 2.43
N LEU A 11 14.10 11.25 2.51
CA LEU A 11 12.76 10.74 2.83
C LEU A 11 12.34 11.09 4.28
N ARG A 12 13.28 11.14 5.23
CA ARG A 12 13.04 11.64 6.60
C ARG A 12 12.55 13.08 6.59
N LYS A 13 13.23 13.97 5.85
CA LYS A 13 12.89 15.40 5.82
C LYS A 13 11.53 15.69 5.18
N THR A 14 11.20 15.00 4.08
CA THR A 14 9.90 15.17 3.40
C THR A 14 8.73 14.72 4.27
N VAL A 15 8.84 13.55 4.93
CA VAL A 15 7.71 13.01 5.72
C VAL A 15 7.49 13.77 7.04
N VAL A 16 8.56 14.21 7.71
CA VAL A 16 8.47 15.04 8.93
C VAL A 16 7.81 16.39 8.62
N GLY A 17 8.16 17.03 7.49
CA GLY A 17 7.53 18.27 7.06
C GLY A 17 6.03 18.14 6.79
N ILE A 18 5.58 16.98 6.30
CA ILE A 18 4.16 16.69 6.05
C ILE A 18 3.38 16.49 7.36
N GLN A 19 3.95 15.81 8.36
CA GLN A 19 3.34 15.66 9.69
C GLN A 19 3.17 17.01 10.41
N GLU A 20 4.16 17.90 10.32
CA GLU A 20 4.09 19.23 10.91
C GLU A 20 3.06 20.14 10.22
N ASN A 21 2.94 20.06 8.89
CA ASN A 21 1.95 20.81 8.13
C ASN A 21 0.53 20.27 8.33
N ALA A 22 0.32 18.95 8.36
CA ALA A 22 -0.98 18.35 8.68
C ALA A 22 -1.46 18.71 10.10
N SER A 23 -0.52 18.78 11.06
CA SER A 23 -0.79 19.21 12.45
C SER A 23 -1.06 20.71 12.59
N ARG A 24 -0.65 21.53 11.59
CA ARG A 24 -0.92 22.98 11.52
C ARG A 24 -2.23 23.26 10.80
N GLU A 25 -2.54 22.55 9.71
CA GLU A 25 -3.83 22.66 9.00
C GLU A 25 -5.01 22.17 9.86
N SER A 26 -4.80 21.20 10.75
CA SER A 26 -5.83 20.76 11.71
C SER A 26 -6.16 21.79 12.80
N LYS A 27 -5.37 22.87 12.95
CA LYS A 27 -5.58 23.92 13.98
C LYS A 27 -6.43 25.10 13.50
N GLN A 28 -6.84 25.15 12.22
CA GLN A 28 -7.66 26.26 11.68
C GLN A 28 -9.08 25.85 11.24
N GLY A 29 -9.49 24.59 11.47
CA GLY A 29 -10.87 24.12 11.28
C GLY A 29 -11.63 24.05 12.60
N SER A 30 -12.84 24.61 12.62
CA SER A 30 -13.79 24.71 13.73
C SER A 30 -13.89 23.50 14.67
N SER A 31 -14.00 23.82 15.95
CA SER A 31 -14.10 22.94 17.12
C SER A 31 -15.26 21.93 17.04
N ALA A 32 -14.91 20.67 16.74
CA ALA A 32 -15.60 19.50 17.27
C ALA A 32 -14.60 18.69 18.10
N LYS A 33 -14.69 18.82 19.43
CA LYS A 33 -13.99 17.96 20.40
C LYS A 33 -14.44 16.50 20.20
N LEU A 34 -13.71 15.74 19.39
CA LEU A 34 -13.62 14.30 19.55
C LEU A 34 -12.82 14.04 20.82
N THR A 35 -13.51 13.73 21.91
CA THR A 35 -12.90 13.11 23.10
C THR A 35 -12.32 11.76 22.68
N ALA A 36 -11.03 11.77 22.32
CA ALA A 36 -10.31 10.60 21.83
C ALA A 36 -10.16 9.57 22.94
N GLY A 37 -10.95 8.48 22.86
CA GLY A 37 -10.52 7.21 23.43
C GLY A 37 -9.18 6.82 22.80
N SER A 38 -8.29 6.21 23.59
CA SER A 38 -7.00 5.72 23.08
C SER A 38 -7.25 4.77 21.91
N MET A 39 -6.76 5.12 20.71
CA MET A 39 -6.91 4.32 19.48
C MET A 39 -6.44 2.87 19.67
N ILE A 40 -5.38 2.70 20.46
CA ILE A 40 -4.77 1.42 20.77
C ILE A 40 -4.88 1.19 22.28
N SER A 41 -5.23 -0.03 22.67
CA SER A 41 -5.06 -0.52 24.05
C SER A 41 -4.11 -1.70 24.10
N LYS A 42 -3.74 -2.09 25.33
CA LYS A 42 -3.07 -3.37 25.55
C LYS A 42 -3.95 -4.52 25.06
N PRO A 43 -3.35 -5.60 24.54
CA PRO A 43 -4.09 -6.78 24.12
C PRO A 43 -4.76 -7.45 25.32
N ARG A 44 -5.89 -8.12 25.07
CA ARG A 44 -6.55 -8.95 26.08
C ARG A 44 -5.87 -10.31 26.12
N MET A 45 -5.24 -10.62 27.25
CA MET A 45 -4.50 -11.88 27.41
C MET A 45 -5.41 -13.09 27.19
N GLY A 46 -4.90 -14.09 26.46
CA GLY A 46 -5.58 -15.36 26.22
C GLY A 46 -6.77 -15.30 25.27
N ARG A 47 -7.04 -14.17 24.61
CA ARG A 47 -8.16 -14.04 23.65
C ARG A 47 -7.75 -13.28 22.39
N ILE A 48 -8.35 -13.68 21.27
CA ILE A 48 -8.33 -12.90 20.02
C ILE A 48 -9.74 -12.39 19.76
N THR A 49 -9.85 -11.09 19.54
CA THR A 49 -11.07 -10.35 19.21
C THR A 49 -10.88 -9.55 17.93
N GLN A 50 -11.98 -9.06 17.35
CA GLN A 50 -11.91 -8.09 16.26
C GLN A 50 -11.12 -6.85 16.70
N GLY A 51 -10.12 -6.46 15.92
CA GLY A 51 -9.19 -5.38 16.23
C GLY A 51 -7.92 -5.84 16.95
N THR A 52 -7.81 -7.11 17.38
CA THR A 52 -6.55 -7.63 17.92
C THR A 52 -5.45 -7.49 16.88
N VAL A 53 -4.31 -6.93 17.30
CA VAL A 53 -3.10 -6.77 16.50
C VAL A 53 -2.06 -7.76 17.03
N PHE A 54 -1.47 -8.55 16.14
CA PHE A 54 -0.39 -9.50 16.47
C PHE A 54 0.82 -9.29 15.55
N CYS A 55 2.02 -9.66 15.99
CA CYS A 55 3.23 -9.68 15.15
C CYS A 55 3.40 -11.03 14.44
N GLY A 56 4.24 -11.05 13.40
CA GLY A 56 4.51 -12.28 12.64
C GLY A 56 3.40 -12.64 11.66
N ALA A 57 2.71 -11.64 11.11
CA ALA A 57 1.72 -11.87 10.06
C ALA A 57 2.37 -12.10 8.70
N CYS A 58 1.70 -12.85 7.82
CA CYS A 58 2.08 -12.93 6.41
C CYS A 58 1.70 -11.65 5.66
N ALA A 59 2.65 -11.12 4.88
CA ALA A 59 2.44 -10.09 3.87
C ALA A 59 3.23 -10.48 2.60
N GLU A 60 2.53 -10.79 1.50
CA GLU A 60 3.07 -11.48 0.32
C GLU A 60 4.26 -10.73 -0.31
N GLU A 61 4.05 -9.45 -0.61
CA GLU A 61 5.04 -8.58 -1.28
C GLU A 61 6.03 -7.90 -0.31
N TYR A 62 6.09 -8.38 0.93
CA TYR A 62 6.96 -7.86 1.98
C TYR A 62 7.84 -8.94 2.62
N PRO A 63 8.57 -9.76 1.84
CA PRO A 63 9.45 -10.76 2.41
C PRO A 63 10.60 -10.10 3.20
N GLY A 64 11.00 -10.73 4.31
CA GLY A 64 12.09 -10.25 5.16
C GLY A 64 11.78 -8.91 5.82
N ARG A 65 10.50 -8.57 6.00
CA ARG A 65 10.07 -7.36 6.71
C ARG A 65 9.07 -7.69 7.81
N PRO A 66 9.11 -6.93 8.91
CA PRO A 66 8.14 -7.08 9.97
C PRO A 66 6.75 -6.69 9.45
N ALA A 67 5.81 -7.63 9.57
CA ALA A 67 4.40 -7.41 9.33
C ALA A 67 3.57 -7.81 10.55
N TRP A 68 2.51 -7.05 10.77
CA TRP A 68 1.53 -7.28 11.82
C TRP A 68 0.21 -7.68 11.20
N GLY A 69 -0.63 -8.39 11.94
CA GLY A 69 -1.97 -8.76 11.47
C GLY A 69 -3.01 -8.07 12.33
N VAL A 70 -3.98 -7.42 11.69
CA VAL A 70 -5.15 -6.85 12.34
C VAL A 70 -6.33 -7.79 12.12
N VAL A 71 -6.84 -8.38 13.20
CA VAL A 71 -7.94 -9.35 13.12
C VAL A 71 -9.24 -8.64 12.76
N ILE A 72 -9.89 -9.09 11.69
CA ILE A 72 -11.14 -8.50 11.17
C ILE A 72 -12.38 -9.37 11.39
N THR A 73 -12.18 -10.62 11.84
CA THR A 73 -13.28 -11.54 12.13
C THR A 73 -14.25 -10.94 13.14
N ALA A 74 -15.56 -11.02 12.86
CA ALA A 74 -16.58 -10.34 13.64
C ALA A 74 -16.59 -10.77 15.12
N ARG A 75 -16.97 -9.83 16.00
CA ARG A 75 -17.10 -10.09 17.45
C ARG A 75 -18.11 -11.20 17.77
N CYS A 76 -19.17 -11.31 16.98
CA CYS A 76 -20.20 -12.35 17.12
C CYS A 76 -19.66 -13.77 16.89
N ASP A 77 -18.66 -13.92 16.03
CA ASP A 77 -18.06 -15.21 15.68
C ASP A 77 -16.98 -15.63 16.68
N THR A 78 -16.16 -14.67 17.12
CA THR A 78 -15.06 -14.89 18.09
C THR A 78 -15.55 -15.21 19.50
N THR A 79 -16.74 -14.74 19.89
CA THR A 79 -17.29 -14.95 21.24
C THR A 79 -17.98 -16.30 21.41
N HIS A 80 -18.45 -16.92 20.32
CA HIS A 80 -19.16 -18.20 20.35
C HIS A 80 -18.34 -19.38 19.85
N GLU A 81 -17.06 -19.18 19.52
CA GLU A 81 -16.20 -20.29 19.10
C GLU A 81 -16.79 -21.05 17.89
N LYS A 82 -17.47 -20.35 16.98
CA LYS A 82 -18.22 -20.96 15.87
C LYS A 82 -17.44 -21.02 14.56
N THR A 83 -16.39 -20.21 14.40
CA THR A 83 -15.65 -20.15 13.12
C THR A 83 -14.43 -21.07 13.10
N PRO A 84 -14.18 -21.79 11.99
CA PRO A 84 -13.01 -22.64 11.84
C PRO A 84 -11.71 -21.85 11.62
N ILE A 85 -11.82 -20.56 11.29
CA ILE A 85 -10.72 -19.67 10.92
C ILE A 85 -10.91 -18.28 11.53
N VAL A 86 -9.78 -17.58 11.71
CA VAL A 86 -9.73 -16.16 12.08
C VAL A 86 -9.07 -15.39 10.95
N ASN A 87 -9.85 -14.54 10.27
CA ASN A 87 -9.37 -13.63 9.23
C ASN A 87 -8.66 -12.41 9.81
N TYR A 88 -7.59 -11.99 9.15
CA TYR A 88 -6.82 -10.79 9.46
C TYR A 88 -6.36 -10.06 8.19
N LEU A 89 -6.05 -8.77 8.33
CA LEU A 89 -5.40 -7.96 7.31
C LEU A 89 -3.96 -7.66 7.73
N PRO A 90 -2.96 -7.80 6.84
CA PRO A 90 -1.60 -7.44 7.17
C PRO A 90 -1.44 -5.92 7.27
N ALA A 91 -0.55 -5.50 8.15
CA ALA A 91 -0.12 -4.13 8.36
C ALA A 91 1.41 -4.08 8.32
N VAL A 92 1.94 -3.11 7.58
CA VAL A 92 3.38 -2.87 7.42
C VAL A 92 3.73 -1.44 7.81
N THR A 93 5.00 -1.14 7.99
CA THR A 93 5.42 0.25 8.24
C THR A 93 5.17 1.13 7.00
N VAL A 94 4.94 2.43 7.20
CA VAL A 94 4.84 3.37 6.07
C VAL A 94 6.10 3.36 5.21
N GLU A 95 7.26 3.17 5.82
CA GLU A 95 8.56 3.07 5.15
C GLU A 95 8.63 1.88 4.20
N ASP A 96 8.27 0.69 4.68
CA ASP A 96 8.26 -0.52 3.85
C ASP A 96 7.20 -0.44 2.76
N TRP A 97 6.05 0.16 3.06
CA TRP A 97 5.01 0.41 2.06
C TRP A 97 5.47 1.36 0.96
N LEU A 98 6.18 2.44 1.29
CA LEU A 98 6.76 3.37 0.31
C LEU A 98 7.88 2.73 -0.53
N GLN A 99 8.59 1.74 0.00
CA GLN A 99 9.58 0.96 -0.75
C GLN A 99 8.96 -0.15 -1.61
N SER A 100 7.64 -0.31 -1.56
CA SER A 100 6.87 -1.28 -2.36
C SER A 100 5.68 -0.56 -3.03
N HIS A 101 4.45 -0.88 -2.62
CA HIS A 101 3.23 -0.41 -3.26
C HIS A 101 3.07 1.12 -3.29
N GLY A 102 3.36 1.82 -2.19
CA GLY A 102 3.27 3.28 -2.15
C GLY A 102 4.26 3.96 -3.08
N GLY A 103 5.44 3.35 -3.26
CA GLY A 103 6.44 3.78 -4.23
C GLY A 103 5.97 3.60 -5.67
N LEU A 104 5.43 2.42 -6.01
CA LEU A 104 4.86 2.17 -7.34
C LEU A 104 3.72 3.15 -7.68
N LEU A 105 2.83 3.46 -6.73
CA LEU A 105 1.78 4.47 -6.93
C LEU A 105 2.35 5.86 -7.22
N SER A 106 3.44 6.23 -6.55
CA SER A 106 4.11 7.51 -6.75
C SER A 106 4.82 7.56 -8.11
N ILE A 107 5.45 6.45 -8.51
CA ILE A 107 6.15 6.30 -9.79
C ILE A 107 5.16 6.29 -10.96
N ASP A 108 4.01 5.64 -10.82
CA ASP A 108 2.97 5.60 -11.86
C ASP A 108 2.40 7.00 -12.16
N ARG A 109 2.14 7.79 -11.11
CA ARG A 109 1.72 9.20 -11.26
C ARG A 109 2.78 10.04 -11.97
N GLU A 110 4.05 9.90 -11.55
CA GLU A 110 5.16 10.60 -12.21
C GLU A 110 5.29 10.18 -13.67
N PHE A 111 5.14 8.88 -13.97
CA PHE A 111 5.19 8.35 -15.32
C PHE A 111 4.11 9.00 -16.20
N LEU A 112 2.87 9.09 -15.72
CA LEU A 112 1.78 9.75 -16.44
C LEU A 112 2.04 11.24 -16.66
N GLU A 113 2.58 11.95 -15.66
CA GLU A 113 2.94 13.36 -15.82
C GLU A 113 4.04 13.59 -16.86
N VAL A 114 5.10 12.79 -16.82
CA VAL A 114 6.19 12.87 -17.80
C VAL A 114 5.68 12.47 -19.19
N LYS A 115 4.80 11.46 -19.28
CA LYS A 115 4.19 11.04 -20.54
C LYS A 115 3.36 12.16 -21.15
N ASN A 116 2.60 12.88 -20.33
CA ASN A 116 1.82 14.03 -20.77
C ASN A 116 2.71 15.22 -21.20
N LYS A 117 3.81 15.50 -20.49
CA LYS A 117 4.81 16.49 -20.92
C LYS A 117 5.39 16.13 -22.28
N TYR A 118 5.68 14.85 -22.50
CA TYR A 118 6.22 14.38 -23.77
C TYR A 118 5.20 14.47 -24.91
N ARG A 119 3.93 14.09 -24.68
CA ARG A 119 2.82 14.30 -25.63
C ARG A 119 2.68 15.77 -26.04
N ASN A 120 2.69 16.68 -25.07
CA ASN A 120 2.61 18.12 -25.35
C ASN A 120 3.78 18.61 -26.22
N LEU A 121 4.97 18.02 -26.05
CA LEU A 121 6.13 18.32 -26.89
C LEU A 121 5.95 17.82 -28.33
N LEU A 122 5.35 16.63 -28.53
CA LEU A 122 5.00 16.11 -29.86
C LEU A 122 4.00 17.03 -30.56
N VAL A 123 2.93 17.42 -29.88
CA VAL A 123 1.90 18.32 -30.42
C VAL A 123 2.50 19.67 -30.82
N LYS A 124 3.41 20.22 -30.02
CA LYS A 124 4.14 21.47 -30.34
C LYS A 124 4.97 21.35 -31.63
N LYS A 125 5.45 20.15 -31.97
CA LYS A 125 6.15 19.85 -33.23
C LYS A 125 5.23 19.37 -34.35
N GLN A 126 3.91 19.41 -34.14
CA GLN A 126 2.90 18.94 -35.10
C GLN A 126 3.05 17.43 -35.39
N LEU A 127 3.54 16.66 -34.42
CA LEU A 127 3.62 15.20 -34.48
C LEU A 127 2.39 14.59 -33.81
N SER A 128 1.96 13.42 -34.30
CA SER A 128 0.85 12.69 -33.70
C SER A 128 1.22 12.09 -32.35
N GLU A 129 0.34 12.20 -31.36
CA GLU A 129 0.51 11.56 -30.05
C GLU A 129 0.50 10.03 -30.14
N SER A 130 -0.15 9.48 -31.18
CA SER A 130 -0.20 8.03 -31.44
C SER A 130 1.17 7.41 -31.77
N LEU A 131 2.20 8.22 -31.98
CA LEU A 131 3.57 7.72 -32.12
C LEU A 131 4.02 6.93 -30.89
N LEU A 132 3.55 7.31 -29.69
CA LEU A 132 3.85 6.61 -28.44
C LEU A 132 3.25 5.22 -28.34
N ASP A 133 2.30 4.87 -29.22
CA ASP A 133 1.67 3.55 -29.26
C ASP A 133 2.46 2.57 -30.15
N VAL A 134 3.31 3.09 -31.04
CA VAL A 134 4.03 2.31 -32.07
C VAL A 134 5.54 2.30 -31.81
N HIS A 135 6.09 3.38 -31.27
CA HIS A 135 7.53 3.55 -31.08
C HIS A 135 7.87 3.85 -29.63
N SER A 136 9.07 3.43 -29.22
CA SER A 136 9.59 3.81 -27.91
C SER A 136 9.84 5.33 -27.86
N PRO A 137 9.70 5.97 -26.68
CA PRO A 137 10.00 7.38 -26.52
C PRO A 137 11.40 7.76 -27.01
N MET A 138 12.39 6.88 -26.84
CA MET A 138 13.77 7.16 -27.28
C MET A 138 13.87 7.23 -28.81
N GLN A 139 13.26 6.29 -29.53
CA GLN A 139 13.24 6.30 -31.00
C GLN A 139 12.53 7.55 -31.55
N ILE A 140 11.44 7.98 -30.90
CA ILE A 140 10.74 9.20 -31.30
C ILE A 140 11.62 10.43 -31.10
N ALA A 141 12.32 10.52 -29.96
CA ALA A 141 13.25 11.60 -29.66
C ALA A 141 14.41 11.65 -30.68
N GLU A 142 15.02 10.52 -31.01
CA GLU A 142 16.13 10.44 -31.96
C GLU A 142 15.72 10.82 -33.38
N ASN A 143 14.58 10.31 -33.86
CA ASN A 143 14.15 10.49 -35.25
C ASN A 143 13.51 11.85 -35.52
N ASN A 144 12.82 12.44 -34.53
CA ASN A 144 12.00 13.64 -34.73
C ASN A 144 12.55 14.89 -34.02
N PHE A 145 13.57 14.73 -33.16
CA PHE A 145 14.23 15.84 -32.47
C PHE A 145 15.76 15.78 -32.67
N PRO A 146 16.24 15.94 -33.91
CA PRO A 146 17.67 16.02 -34.18
C PRO A 146 18.28 17.27 -33.53
N PHE A 147 19.55 17.17 -33.13
CA PHE A 147 20.29 18.36 -32.71
C PHE A 147 20.56 19.26 -33.91
N PRO A 148 20.20 20.55 -33.85
CA PRO A 148 20.44 21.47 -34.95
C PRO A 148 21.93 21.80 -35.07
N ASP A 149 22.34 22.15 -36.29
CA ASP A 149 23.69 22.64 -36.57
C ASP A 149 23.89 24.04 -35.94
N GLU A 150 25.07 24.30 -35.36
CA GLU A 150 25.32 25.49 -34.53
C GLU A 150 25.27 26.82 -35.31
N SER A 151 25.21 26.75 -36.64
CA SER A 151 25.15 27.88 -37.58
C SER A 151 23.81 28.63 -37.62
N LEU A 152 22.76 28.16 -36.94
CA LEU A 152 21.38 28.64 -37.08
C LEU A 152 20.89 29.64 -35.99
N GLY A 153 21.80 30.17 -35.15
CA GLY A 153 21.49 31.25 -34.20
C GLY A 153 20.35 30.93 -33.21
N ASN A 154 19.45 31.90 -32.94
CA ASN A 154 18.37 31.75 -31.94
C ASN A 154 17.38 30.61 -32.22
N ARG A 155 17.16 30.24 -33.50
CA ARG A 155 16.30 29.12 -33.87
C ARG A 155 16.93 27.77 -33.50
N ALA A 156 18.25 27.66 -33.70
CA ALA A 156 19.04 26.50 -33.27
C ALA A 156 18.93 26.28 -31.76
N GLN A 157 18.96 27.34 -30.96
CA GLN A 157 18.89 27.22 -29.51
C GLN A 157 17.55 26.63 -29.03
N LYS A 158 16.43 27.04 -29.66
CA LYS A 158 15.10 26.50 -29.34
C LYS A 158 14.96 25.04 -29.76
N GLU A 159 15.43 24.69 -30.96
CA GLU A 159 15.40 23.32 -31.46
C GLU A 159 16.30 22.39 -30.64
N ARG A 160 17.48 22.86 -30.21
CA ARG A 160 18.37 22.16 -29.29
C ARG A 160 17.70 21.90 -27.95
N LYS A 161 17.04 22.91 -27.37
CA LYS A 161 16.28 22.73 -26.12
C LYS A 161 15.15 21.71 -26.27
N ASP A 162 14.35 21.79 -27.34
CA ASP A 162 13.28 20.82 -27.58
C ASP A 162 13.85 19.39 -27.72
N ALA A 163 15.05 19.23 -28.30
CA ALA A 163 15.73 17.94 -28.42
C ALA A 163 16.32 17.42 -27.11
N GLU A 164 16.83 18.30 -26.25
CA GLU A 164 17.27 17.97 -24.89
C GLU A 164 16.07 17.55 -24.03
N ASP A 165 14.98 18.33 -24.08
CA ASP A 165 13.73 18.02 -23.39
C ASP A 165 13.15 16.67 -23.85
N ALA A 166 13.12 16.41 -25.17
CA ALA A 166 12.63 15.16 -25.73
C ALA A 166 13.43 13.94 -25.23
N ARG A 167 14.77 14.00 -25.28
CA ARG A 167 15.64 12.92 -24.78
C ARG A 167 15.53 12.78 -23.27
N GLY A 168 15.43 13.88 -22.52
CA GLY A 168 15.25 13.88 -21.08
C GLY A 168 13.94 13.20 -20.67
N PHE A 169 12.82 13.54 -21.32
CA PHE A 169 11.54 12.88 -21.08
C PHE A 169 11.56 11.41 -21.48
N ALA A 170 12.16 11.07 -22.62
CA ALA A 170 12.27 9.68 -23.07
C ALA A 170 13.07 8.81 -22.10
N ALA A 171 14.25 9.25 -21.68
CA ALA A 171 15.08 8.54 -20.70
C ALA A 171 14.37 8.40 -19.35
N ARG A 172 13.65 9.45 -18.93
CA ARG A 172 12.86 9.41 -17.70
C ARG A 172 11.70 8.42 -17.79
N LEU A 173 10.95 8.42 -18.89
CA LEU A 173 9.86 7.46 -19.11
C LEU A 173 10.34 6.02 -19.10
N GLN A 174 11.50 5.75 -19.72
CA GLN A 174 12.12 4.43 -19.68
C GLN A 174 12.44 4.02 -18.24
N THR A 175 13.17 4.86 -17.49
CA THR A 175 13.54 4.58 -16.10
C THR A 175 12.32 4.29 -15.21
N LEU A 176 11.26 5.12 -15.33
CA LEU A 176 10.04 4.93 -14.57
C LEU A 176 9.28 3.68 -15.02
N GLY A 177 9.19 3.44 -16.33
CA GLY A 177 8.51 2.29 -16.92
C GLY A 177 9.17 0.96 -16.52
N ASP A 178 10.50 0.88 -16.56
CA ASP A 178 11.27 -0.29 -16.14
C ASP A 178 10.97 -0.65 -14.68
N CYS A 179 10.83 0.36 -13.81
CA CYS A 179 10.46 0.14 -12.42
C CYS A 179 9.02 -0.37 -12.26
N LEU A 180 8.08 0.10 -13.09
CA LEU A 180 6.66 -0.28 -13.03
C LEU A 180 6.39 -1.71 -13.51
N VAL A 181 7.20 -2.20 -14.47
CA VAL A 181 7.05 -3.57 -15.00
C VAL A 181 7.82 -4.62 -14.17
N THR A 182 8.77 -4.18 -13.34
CA THR A 182 9.52 -5.09 -12.47
C THR A 182 8.60 -5.56 -11.34
N PRO A 183 8.43 -6.89 -11.14
CA PRO A 183 7.55 -7.43 -10.11
C PRO A 183 8.05 -7.06 -8.71
N LEU A 184 7.13 -6.96 -7.75
CA LEU A 184 7.49 -6.84 -6.35
C LEU A 184 8.05 -8.19 -5.83
N PRO A 185 8.93 -8.15 -4.80
CA PRO A 185 9.55 -6.97 -4.22
C PRO A 185 10.67 -6.37 -5.09
N ASN A 186 10.60 -5.06 -5.36
CA ASN A 186 11.64 -4.31 -6.11
C ASN A 186 12.12 -3.07 -5.33
N ARG A 187 12.61 -3.29 -4.11
CA ARG A 187 12.89 -2.18 -3.18
C ARG A 187 14.05 -1.30 -3.62
N GLU A 188 15.10 -1.89 -4.20
CA GLU A 188 16.27 -1.15 -4.65
C GLU A 188 15.91 -0.25 -5.85
N GLY A 189 15.18 -0.81 -6.83
CA GLY A 189 14.69 -0.05 -7.98
C GLY A 189 13.79 1.10 -7.53
N ILE A 190 12.76 0.80 -6.74
CA ILE A 190 11.82 1.81 -6.22
C ILE A 190 12.55 2.86 -5.37
N GLY A 191 13.38 2.42 -4.42
CA GLY A 191 14.09 3.29 -3.48
C GLY A 191 15.10 4.23 -4.16
N SER A 192 15.67 3.84 -5.29
CA SER A 192 16.56 4.69 -6.08
C SER A 192 15.81 5.81 -6.81
N ILE A 193 14.58 5.54 -7.24
CA ILE A 193 13.75 6.49 -8.01
C ILE A 193 12.95 7.40 -7.08
N LEU A 194 12.45 6.89 -5.95
CA LEU A 194 11.51 7.57 -5.07
C LEU A 194 11.89 9.02 -4.68
N PRO A 195 13.15 9.35 -4.37
CA PRO A 195 13.55 10.73 -4.04
C PRO A 195 13.29 11.72 -5.18
N THR A 196 13.33 11.24 -6.43
CA THR A 196 13.07 12.06 -7.62
C THR A 196 11.58 12.27 -7.90
N CYS A 197 10.70 11.57 -7.19
CA CYS A 197 9.24 11.65 -7.31
C CYS A 197 8.59 12.33 -6.09
N SER A 198 9.33 13.18 -5.36
CA SER A 198 8.94 13.67 -4.02
C SER A 198 7.55 14.31 -3.94
N LYS A 199 7.15 15.08 -4.97
CA LYS A 199 5.80 15.69 -5.05
C LYS A 199 4.70 14.64 -5.11
N ASN A 200 4.90 13.61 -5.92
CA ASN A 200 3.94 12.52 -6.09
C ASN A 200 3.89 11.63 -4.83
N VAL A 201 5.04 11.42 -4.17
CA VAL A 201 5.12 10.76 -2.86
C VAL A 201 4.30 11.51 -1.81
N GLU A 202 4.46 12.83 -1.72
CA GLU A 202 3.70 13.67 -0.79
C GLU A 202 2.19 13.57 -1.04
N ALA A 203 1.76 13.64 -2.29
CA ALA A 203 0.34 13.49 -2.65
C ALA A 203 -0.22 12.12 -2.25
N VAL A 204 0.52 11.05 -2.54
CA VAL A 204 0.14 9.66 -2.19
C VAL A 204 0.04 9.49 -0.66
N VAL A 205 1.01 10.01 0.10
CA VAL A 205 0.99 9.94 1.57
C VAL A 205 -0.17 10.77 2.14
N LYS A 206 -0.46 11.95 1.58
CA LYS A 206 -1.61 12.78 2.00
C LYS A 206 -2.93 12.04 1.79
N GLU A 207 -3.08 11.34 0.68
CA GLU A 207 -4.27 10.51 0.40
C GLU A 207 -4.37 9.30 1.34
N LEU A 208 -3.24 8.65 1.65
CA LEU A 208 -3.18 7.55 2.61
C LEU A 208 -3.65 7.99 4.00
N VAL A 209 -3.07 9.08 4.54
CA VAL A 209 -3.38 9.60 5.88
C VAL A 209 -4.82 10.13 5.97
N SER A 210 -5.36 10.66 4.87
CA SER A 210 -6.75 11.10 4.79
C SER A 210 -7.76 9.99 4.45
N HIS A 211 -7.30 8.73 4.40
CA HIS A 211 -8.11 7.54 4.06
C HIS A 211 -8.81 7.63 2.69
N ARG A 212 -8.22 8.37 1.74
CA ARG A 212 -8.72 8.51 0.36
C ARG A 212 -8.09 7.51 -0.60
N LEU A 213 -6.99 6.89 -0.20
CA LEU A 213 -6.28 5.91 -1.02
C LEU A 213 -6.93 4.53 -0.90
N SER A 214 -7.61 4.08 -1.96
CA SER A 214 -8.31 2.81 -1.99
C SER A 214 -7.36 1.62 -1.83
N GLY A 215 -7.77 0.60 -1.06
CA GLY A 215 -6.98 -0.61 -0.82
C GLY A 215 -5.97 -0.50 0.33
N TYR A 216 -5.84 0.67 0.95
CA TYR A 216 -4.91 0.91 2.05
C TYR A 216 -5.61 1.66 3.20
N TYR A 217 -5.15 1.42 4.43
CA TYR A 217 -5.66 2.13 5.60
C TYR A 217 -4.53 2.53 6.53
N PHE A 218 -4.47 3.81 6.89
CA PHE A 218 -3.43 4.35 7.75
C PHE A 218 -3.73 4.13 9.23
N LEU A 219 -2.72 3.68 9.98
CA LEU A 219 -2.74 3.63 11.44
C LEU A 219 -1.56 4.44 11.98
N PRO A 220 -1.78 5.53 12.74
CA PRO A 220 -0.69 6.35 13.31
C PRO A 220 0.27 5.58 14.22
N SER A 221 -0.18 4.50 14.86
CA SER A 221 0.59 3.70 15.80
C SER A 221 -0.06 2.32 15.99
N LEU A 222 0.75 1.32 16.35
CA LEU A 222 0.28 0.03 16.88
C LEU A 222 0.60 -0.12 18.39
N GLY A 223 0.89 0.99 19.07
CA GLY A 223 1.22 1.01 20.49
C GLY A 223 2.71 0.77 20.78
N SER A 224 3.10 1.01 22.03
CA SER A 224 4.49 0.98 22.51
C SER A 224 5.04 -0.43 22.77
N VAL A 225 4.19 -1.46 22.74
CA VAL A 225 4.59 -2.87 22.96
C VAL A 225 5.17 -3.48 21.67
N THR A 226 5.09 -2.77 20.55
CA THR A 226 5.71 -3.22 19.30
C THR A 226 7.23 -3.03 19.36
N GLU A 227 7.98 -4.13 19.29
CA GLU A 227 9.45 -4.12 19.34
C GLU A 227 10.08 -3.32 18.19
N ARG A 228 9.34 -3.17 17.09
CA ARG A 228 9.72 -2.41 15.90
C ARG A 228 8.75 -1.27 15.63
N ALA A 229 8.53 -0.42 16.63
CA ALA A 229 7.63 0.71 16.52
C ALA A 229 8.07 1.69 15.40
N SER A 230 7.21 1.93 14.40
CA SER A 230 7.42 3.03 13.44
C SER A 230 6.92 4.36 14.01
N CYS A 231 7.73 5.41 13.89
CA CYS A 231 7.33 6.78 14.21
C CYS A 231 6.48 7.44 13.12
N ARG A 232 6.38 6.82 11.94
CA ARG A 232 5.61 7.31 10.80
C ARG A 232 4.24 6.65 10.66
N GLY A 233 3.99 5.63 11.48
CA GLY A 233 2.77 4.84 11.45
C GLY A 233 2.86 3.64 10.51
N TYR A 234 1.69 3.08 10.23
CA TYR A 234 1.52 1.79 9.58
C TYR A 234 0.46 1.86 8.50
N VAL A 235 0.55 0.94 7.55
CA VAL A 235 -0.40 0.79 6.45
C VAL A 235 -0.97 -0.61 6.49
N VAL A 236 -2.28 -0.70 6.72
CA VAL A 236 -3.05 -1.95 6.58
C VAL A 236 -3.35 -2.18 5.10
N LEU A 237 -3.08 -3.37 4.61
CA LEU A 237 -3.26 -3.79 3.21
C LEU A 237 -4.66 -4.41 3.07
N LEU A 238 -5.64 -3.62 2.61
CA LEU A 238 -7.05 -4.03 2.62
C LEU A 238 -7.40 -5.07 1.55
N ARG A 239 -6.56 -5.21 0.53
CA ARG A 239 -6.75 -6.19 -0.56
C ARG A 239 -6.17 -7.56 -0.22
N GLU A 240 -5.42 -7.66 0.85
CA GLU A 240 -4.73 -8.88 1.25
C GLU A 240 -5.43 -9.43 2.49
N VAL A 241 -6.22 -10.49 2.31
CA VAL A 241 -6.95 -11.14 3.40
C VAL A 241 -6.33 -12.49 3.66
N HIS A 242 -5.80 -12.64 4.87
CA HIS A 242 -5.24 -13.90 5.34
C HIS A 242 -6.13 -14.49 6.43
N HIS A 243 -5.86 -15.74 6.78
CA HIS A 243 -6.55 -16.43 7.85
C HIS A 243 -5.60 -17.26 8.70
N ILE A 244 -5.94 -17.40 9.97
CA ILE A 244 -5.30 -18.28 10.94
C ILE A 244 -6.27 -19.43 11.23
N PRO A 245 -5.85 -20.70 11.06
CA PRO A 245 -6.64 -21.85 11.50
C PRO A 245 -6.93 -21.77 13.00
N ARG A 246 -8.14 -22.14 13.41
CA ARG A 246 -8.55 -22.07 14.82
C ARG A 246 -7.59 -22.78 15.78
N ARG A 247 -7.04 -23.93 15.38
CA ARG A 247 -6.07 -24.68 16.20
C ARG A 247 -4.81 -23.89 16.53
N THR A 248 -4.44 -22.90 15.70
CA THR A 248 -3.26 -22.05 15.87
C THR A 248 -3.54 -20.87 16.80
N VAL A 249 -4.81 -20.49 17.00
CA VAL A 249 -5.19 -19.33 17.81
C VAL A 249 -4.73 -19.43 19.27
N PRO A 250 -4.89 -20.57 19.99
CA PRO A 250 -4.39 -20.70 21.37
C PRO A 250 -2.88 -20.54 21.47
N HIS A 251 -2.12 -21.03 20.48
CA HIS A 251 -0.67 -20.87 20.43
C HIS A 251 -0.29 -19.41 20.19
N LEU A 252 -0.99 -18.72 19.28
CA LEU A 252 -0.78 -17.30 19.05
C LEU A 252 -1.08 -16.49 20.32
N THR A 253 -2.16 -16.77 21.05
CA THR A 253 -2.52 -16.01 22.27
C THR A 253 -1.58 -16.26 23.44
N SER A 254 -0.94 -17.43 23.52
CA SER A 254 0.11 -17.71 24.50
C SER A 254 1.49 -17.19 24.10
N GLY A 255 1.65 -16.76 22.84
CA GLY A 255 2.94 -16.58 22.21
C GLY A 255 3.45 -17.91 21.65
N VAL A 256 3.98 -17.88 20.44
CA VAL A 256 4.45 -19.06 19.72
C VAL A 256 5.74 -18.77 18.97
N THR A 257 6.67 -19.73 18.97
CA THR A 257 7.95 -19.63 18.24
C THR A 257 7.87 -20.36 16.90
N ALA A 258 8.90 -20.19 16.07
CA ALA A 258 9.01 -20.93 14.81
C ALA A 258 9.08 -22.46 15.01
N ASP A 259 9.72 -22.90 16.10
CA ASP A 259 9.94 -24.33 16.38
C ASP A 259 8.67 -25.03 16.90
N ASP A 260 7.75 -24.28 17.50
CA ASP A 260 6.52 -24.78 18.12
C ASP A 260 5.33 -24.86 17.15
N ILE A 261 5.53 -24.54 15.87
CA ILE A 261 4.45 -24.42 14.89
C ILE A 261 4.52 -25.50 13.81
N ASP A 262 3.41 -26.23 13.65
CA ASP A 262 3.23 -27.20 12.57
C ASP A 262 3.23 -26.51 11.19
N ALA A 263 3.60 -27.27 10.15
CA ALA A 263 3.68 -26.80 8.75
C ALA A 263 2.40 -26.17 8.15
N VAL A 264 1.24 -26.31 8.81
CA VAL A 264 0.00 -25.64 8.40
C VAL A 264 -0.13 -24.25 9.02
N ALA A 265 0.42 -24.04 10.21
CA ALA A 265 0.44 -22.73 10.87
C ALA A 265 1.53 -21.80 10.27
N THR A 266 2.57 -22.35 9.65
CA THR A 266 3.60 -21.58 8.91
C THR A 266 3.07 -20.87 7.66
N ARG A 267 1.86 -21.21 7.18
CA ARG A 267 1.20 -20.48 6.08
C ARG A 267 0.51 -19.20 6.53
N SER A 268 0.18 -19.10 7.82
CA SER A 268 -0.57 -17.98 8.41
C SER A 268 0.30 -17.06 9.24
N LEU A 269 1.51 -17.51 9.62
CA LEU A 269 2.45 -16.77 10.45
C LEU A 269 3.86 -16.82 9.84
N ARG A 270 4.61 -15.72 9.99
CA ARG A 270 6.01 -15.58 9.57
C ARG A 270 6.91 -15.21 10.74
N PHE A 271 8.07 -15.85 10.78
CA PHE A 271 9.11 -15.69 11.81
C PHE A 271 10.44 -15.19 11.23
N ASP A 272 10.42 -14.65 10.00
CA ASP A 272 11.61 -14.10 9.34
C ASP A 272 12.12 -12.83 10.02
N CYS A 273 11.24 -12.09 10.69
CA CYS A 273 11.56 -10.83 11.38
C CYS A 273 11.24 -10.83 12.88
N PHE A 274 10.69 -11.93 13.39
CA PHE A 274 10.27 -12.05 14.78
C PHE A 274 10.63 -13.43 15.31
N ASP A 275 11.21 -13.48 16.50
CA ASP A 275 11.52 -14.75 17.17
C ASP A 275 10.25 -15.46 17.68
N PHE A 276 9.19 -14.70 17.94
CA PHE A 276 7.89 -15.18 18.38
C PHE A 276 6.75 -14.33 17.83
N ALA A 277 5.59 -14.96 17.65
CA ALA A 277 4.34 -14.33 17.23
C ALA A 277 3.36 -14.29 18.40
N TYR A 278 2.78 -13.11 18.67
CA TYR A 278 1.87 -12.89 19.79
C TYR A 278 1.04 -11.61 19.61
N PRO A 279 -0.10 -11.46 20.31
CA PRO A 279 -0.85 -10.21 20.38
C PRO A 279 -0.02 -9.08 21.00
N VAL A 280 0.08 -7.95 20.29
CA VAL A 280 0.84 -6.76 20.70
C VAL A 280 -0.07 -5.59 21.07
N ALA A 281 -1.30 -5.55 20.56
CA ALA A 281 -2.23 -4.44 20.75
C ALA A 281 -3.68 -4.84 20.46
N GLU A 282 -4.62 -3.99 20.84
CA GLU A 282 -6.03 -4.07 20.40
C GLU A 282 -6.47 -2.70 19.87
N LEU A 283 -6.88 -2.67 18.59
CA LEU A 283 -7.48 -1.51 17.94
C LEU A 283 -8.87 -1.27 18.53
N GLN A 284 -9.07 -0.07 19.08
CA GLN A 284 -10.28 0.30 19.78
C GLN A 284 -11.28 0.99 18.85
N SER A 285 -12.54 1.01 19.27
CA SER A 285 -13.56 1.84 18.64
C SER A 285 -13.22 3.33 18.80
N PRO A 286 -13.49 4.20 17.80
CA PRO A 286 -14.18 3.94 16.51
C PRO A 286 -13.29 3.43 15.37
N TRP A 287 -12.00 3.21 15.61
CA TRP A 287 -11.02 2.92 14.56
C TRP A 287 -11.21 1.54 13.93
N THR A 288 -11.62 0.56 14.73
CA THR A 288 -11.95 -0.78 14.22
C THR A 288 -13.17 -0.73 13.31
N GLU A 289 -14.20 0.03 13.67
CA GLU A 289 -15.40 0.18 12.83
C GLU A 289 -15.09 0.95 11.54
N HIS A 290 -14.25 2.00 11.60
CA HIS A 290 -13.82 2.74 10.42
C HIS A 290 -12.95 1.88 9.48
N LEU A 291 -12.01 1.11 10.01
CA LEU A 291 -11.24 0.12 9.23
C LEU A 291 -12.18 -0.86 8.53
N MET A 292 -13.16 -1.41 9.26
CA MET A 292 -14.12 -2.35 8.67
C MET A 292 -15.00 -1.72 7.61
N GLN A 293 -15.44 -0.48 7.80
CA GLN A 293 -16.21 0.25 6.81
C GLN A 293 -15.39 0.45 5.52
N MET A 294 -14.12 0.86 5.64
CA MET A 294 -13.22 1.01 4.49
C MET A 294 -12.95 -0.32 3.78
N PHE A 295 -12.78 -1.41 4.53
CA PHE A 295 -12.65 -2.76 3.99
C PHE A 295 -13.92 -3.20 3.24
N CYS A 296 -15.11 -3.08 3.85
CA CYS A 296 -16.37 -3.45 3.21
C CYS A 296 -16.64 -2.63 1.94
N ASN A 297 -16.35 -1.33 1.96
CA ASN A 297 -16.53 -0.44 0.80
C ASN A 297 -15.64 -0.82 -0.39
N LEU A 298 -14.53 -1.53 -0.16
CA LEU A 298 -13.64 -2.02 -1.21
C LEU A 298 -14.28 -3.14 -2.03
N PHE A 299 -15.11 -3.99 -1.40
CA PHE A 299 -15.71 -5.18 -2.01
C PHE A 299 -17.23 -5.06 -2.25
N GLY A 300 -17.92 -4.13 -1.58
CA GLY A 300 -19.37 -3.96 -1.64
C GLY A 300 -19.94 -3.37 -2.94
N ARG A 301 -19.20 -3.39 -4.06
CA ARG A 301 -19.60 -2.77 -5.34
C ARG A 301 -20.36 -3.69 -6.29
N ILE A 302 -20.74 -4.90 -5.86
CA ILE A 302 -21.53 -5.82 -6.66
C ILE A 302 -22.88 -6.05 -5.96
N GLY A 303 -23.91 -5.33 -6.41
CA GLY A 303 -25.29 -5.71 -6.12
C GLY A 303 -25.66 -6.88 -7.02
N VAL A 304 -25.64 -8.10 -6.47
CA VAL A 304 -26.24 -9.25 -7.15
C VAL A 304 -27.74 -9.18 -6.90
N ALA A 305 -28.56 -9.29 -7.95
CA ALA A 305 -30.00 -9.40 -7.78
C ALA A 305 -30.31 -10.65 -6.95
N ASP A 306 -31.36 -10.58 -6.11
CA ASP A 306 -31.80 -11.73 -5.34
C ASP A 306 -32.01 -12.95 -6.26
N ALA A 307 -31.62 -14.14 -5.77
CA ALA A 307 -31.84 -15.37 -6.51
C ALA A 307 -33.34 -15.58 -6.75
N ASP A 308 -33.71 -15.97 -7.96
CA ASP A 308 -35.09 -16.28 -8.31
C ASP A 308 -35.61 -17.42 -7.42
N LYS A 309 -36.81 -17.26 -6.87
CA LYS A 309 -37.49 -18.27 -6.05
C LYS A 309 -37.66 -19.58 -6.82
N ALA A 310 -37.78 -19.53 -8.14
CA ALA A 310 -37.85 -20.73 -8.99
C ALA A 310 -36.55 -21.54 -8.95
N LEU A 311 -35.39 -20.88 -8.95
CA LEU A 311 -34.08 -21.53 -8.88
C LEU A 311 -33.89 -22.21 -7.52
N VAL A 312 -34.30 -21.56 -6.43
CA VAL A 312 -34.25 -22.15 -5.08
C VAL A 312 -35.15 -23.39 -4.98
N ALA A 313 -36.37 -23.32 -5.52
CA ALA A 313 -37.29 -24.45 -5.51
C ALA A 313 -36.77 -25.64 -6.31
N GLN A 314 -36.12 -25.39 -7.45
CA GLN A 314 -35.49 -26.43 -8.27
C GLN A 314 -34.35 -27.13 -7.52
N ILE A 315 -33.42 -26.37 -6.92
CA ILE A 315 -32.30 -26.94 -6.17
C ILE A 315 -32.79 -27.78 -4.99
N VAL A 316 -33.82 -27.32 -4.27
CA VAL A 316 -34.41 -28.08 -3.16
C VAL A 316 -35.09 -29.36 -3.66
N SER A 317 -35.73 -29.31 -4.83
CA SER A 317 -36.36 -30.48 -5.45
C SER A 317 -35.35 -31.52 -5.94
N ASP A 318 -34.16 -31.08 -6.37
CA ASP A 318 -33.09 -31.96 -6.88
C ASP A 318 -32.26 -32.59 -5.76
N LEU A 319 -32.41 -32.12 -4.52
CA LEU A 319 -31.84 -32.76 -3.34
C LEU A 319 -32.77 -33.90 -2.91
N GLU A 320 -32.48 -35.11 -3.40
CA GLU A 320 -33.06 -36.34 -2.86
C GLU A 320 -32.58 -36.53 -1.42
N PHE A 321 -33.37 -36.04 -0.46
CA PHE A 321 -33.21 -36.42 0.94
C PHE A 321 -33.62 -37.88 1.06
N THR A 322 -32.62 -38.76 1.10
CA THR A 322 -32.82 -40.17 1.45
C THR A 322 -33.12 -40.23 2.95
N ASP A 323 -34.29 -40.78 3.29
CA ASP A 323 -34.74 -41.04 4.66
C ASP A 323 -33.78 -41.97 5.43
#